data_AF-A0A537ELU7-F1
#
_entry.id   AF-A0A537ELU7-F1
#
_cell.length_a   1.000
_cell.length_b   1.000
_cell.length_c   1.000
_cell.angle_alpha   90.00
_cell.angle_beta   90.00
_cell.angle_gamma   90.00
#
_symmetry.space_group_name_H-M   'P 1'
#
loop_
_entity.id
_entity.type
_entity.pdbx_description
1 polymer ?
#
loop_
_entity_poly.entity_id
_entity_poly.type
_entity_poly.pdbx_seq_one_letter_code
_entity_poly.pdbx_strand_id
1 'polypeptide(L)'
;MAISDPTQWGPFGPNVPFLLIRIYPDPPSEVAAFRAGLLDGMDSPLSSSDLATLQLNPDVSLTGPVSEARMFQIEFNHLTGLFGVPFMQTRSNFTAIHDGKFDGTFLYDVRGPVKHV
;
A
#
# COMPACT_ATOMS: atom_id res chain seq x y z
N MET A 1 -13.82 47.94 -3.32
CA MET A 1 -12.92 47.15 -2.44
C MET A 1 -12.89 45.76 -3.04
N ALA A 2 -11.76 45.35 -3.64
CA ALA A 2 -11.67 44.09 -4.35
C ALA A 2 -11.74 42.94 -3.34
N ILE A 3 -12.75 42.06 -3.49
CA ILE A 3 -12.77 40.76 -2.83
C ILE A 3 -11.68 39.94 -3.51
N SER A 4 -10.67 39.54 -2.72
CA SER A 4 -9.61 38.64 -3.13
C SER A 4 -10.19 37.31 -3.58
N ASP A 5 -9.66 36.77 -4.68
CA ASP A 5 -10.03 35.46 -5.23
C ASP A 5 -10.06 34.36 -4.14
N PRO A 6 -11.02 33.41 -4.20
CA PRO A 6 -11.07 32.31 -3.26
C PRO A 6 -9.77 31.49 -3.36
N THR A 7 -9.11 31.30 -2.23
CA THR A 7 -8.02 30.34 -2.12
C THR A 7 -8.54 28.94 -2.50
N GLN A 8 -7.65 28.08 -3.00
CA GLN A 8 -7.96 26.70 -3.39
C GLN A 8 -8.44 25.83 -2.21
N TRP A 9 -8.22 26.32 -1.00
CA TRP A 9 -8.86 25.85 0.23
C TRP A 9 -10.27 26.43 0.22
N GLY A 10 -11.29 25.56 0.18
CA GLY A 10 -12.70 25.94 0.15
C GLY A 10 -13.09 27.00 1.20
N PRO A 11 -14.34 27.51 1.19
CA PRO A 11 -14.76 28.78 1.80
C PRO A 11 -14.48 28.96 3.32
N PHE A 12 -13.94 27.96 3.98
CA PHE A 12 -13.50 27.97 5.36
C PHE A 12 -12.10 27.37 5.38
N GLY A 13 -11.07 28.20 5.55
CA GLY A 13 -9.72 27.72 5.86
C GLY A 13 -9.69 26.84 7.12
N PRO A 14 -8.52 26.31 7.53
CA PRO A 14 -8.46 25.45 8.71
C PRO A 14 -9.09 26.15 9.92
N ASN A 15 -10.10 25.50 10.53
CA ASN A 15 -10.81 26.01 11.71
C ASN A 15 -9.93 26.05 12.98
N VAL A 16 -8.64 25.73 12.87
CA VAL A 16 -7.68 25.68 13.97
C VAL A 16 -6.51 26.62 13.67
N PRO A 17 -6.03 27.38 14.67
CA PRO A 17 -4.94 28.33 14.48
C PRO A 17 -3.58 27.64 14.25
N PHE A 18 -3.42 26.40 14.73
CA PHE A 18 -2.21 25.61 14.59
C PHE A 18 -2.55 24.13 14.40
N LEU A 19 -1.73 23.44 13.61
CA LEU A 19 -1.74 21.99 13.46
C LEU A 19 -0.35 21.47 13.85
N LEU A 20 -0.29 20.55 14.80
CA LEU A 20 0.93 19.82 15.16
C LEU A 20 0.84 18.40 14.63
N ILE A 21 1.81 18.02 13.80
CA ILE A 21 1.96 16.64 13.33
C ILE A 21 3.16 16.05 14.06
N ARG A 22 2.94 14.93 14.76
CA ARG A 22 4.01 14.17 15.42
C ARG A 22 4.10 12.79 14.80
N ILE A 23 5.31 12.40 14.43
CA ILE A 23 5.60 11.07 13.88
C ILE A 23 6.04 10.15 15.02
N TYR A 24 5.36 9.02 15.15
CA TYR A 24 5.70 7.97 16.10
C TYR A 24 6.41 6.83 15.36
N PRO A 25 7.34 6.12 16.03
CA PRO A 25 8.11 5.05 15.41
C PRO A 25 7.26 3.80 15.12
N ASP A 26 6.16 3.61 15.83
CA ASP A 26 5.29 2.44 15.71
C ASP A 26 3.85 2.76 16.15
N PRO A 27 2.86 1.93 15.78
CA PRO A 27 1.48 2.15 16.19
C PRO A 27 1.22 2.12 17.71
N PRO A 28 1.81 1.20 18.50
CA PRO A 28 1.59 1.18 19.96
C PRO A 28 1.99 2.48 20.66
N SER A 29 3.07 3.13 20.25
CA SER A 29 3.52 4.40 20.84
C SER A 29 2.59 5.57 20.53
N GLU A 30 2.01 5.63 19.32
CA GLU A 30 0.98 6.62 18.97
C GLU A 30 -0.30 6.42 19.79
N VAL A 31 -0.80 5.17 19.88
CA VAL A 31 -1.99 4.84 20.67
C VAL A 31 -1.79 5.17 22.14
N ALA A 32 -0.61 4.92 22.70
CA ALA A 32 -0.29 5.28 24.08
C ALA A 32 -0.33 6.80 24.30
N ALA A 33 0.21 7.59 23.36
CA ALA A 33 0.18 9.04 23.43
C ALA A 33 -1.24 9.61 23.31
N PHE A 34 -2.08 9.02 22.44
CA PHE A 34 -3.50 9.38 22.35
C PHE A 34 -4.23 9.11 23.66
N ARG A 35 -4.05 7.92 24.26
CA ARG A 35 -4.65 7.58 25.57
C ARG A 35 -4.16 8.46 26.71
N ALA A 36 -2.94 8.97 26.62
CA ALA A 36 -2.38 9.91 27.58
C ALA A 36 -2.87 11.37 27.38
N GLY A 37 -3.73 11.64 26.39
CA GLY A 37 -4.23 12.97 26.08
C GLY A 37 -3.19 13.89 25.42
N LEU A 38 -2.14 13.32 24.83
CA LEU A 38 -1.08 14.08 24.15
C LEU A 38 -1.39 14.31 22.66
N LEU A 39 -2.44 13.67 22.13
CA LEU A 39 -2.91 13.79 20.77
C LEU A 39 -4.43 13.98 20.76
N ASP A 40 -4.90 14.90 19.92
CA ASP A 40 -6.34 15.08 19.66
C ASP A 40 -6.89 14.07 18.64
N GLY A 41 -6.01 13.44 17.86
CA GLY A 41 -6.33 12.43 16.86
C GLY A 41 -5.12 11.59 16.47
N MET A 42 -5.37 10.42 15.88
CA MET A 42 -4.35 9.47 15.43
C MET A 42 -4.80 8.76 14.15
N ASP A 43 -3.83 8.33 13.33
CA ASP A 43 -4.04 7.52 12.10
C ASP A 43 -3.36 6.14 12.22
N SER A 44 -3.18 5.68 13.46
CA SER A 44 -2.56 4.39 13.70
C SER A 44 -3.54 3.24 13.45
N PRO A 45 -3.09 2.15 12.79
CA PRO A 45 -3.89 0.94 12.73
C PRO A 45 -4.11 0.40 14.14
N LEU A 46 -5.36 0.20 14.51
CA LEU A 46 -5.73 -0.29 15.84
C LEU A 46 -5.63 -1.81 15.90
N SER A 47 -5.03 -2.32 16.98
CA SER A 47 -5.18 -3.73 17.34
C SER A 47 -6.63 -4.03 17.69
N SER A 48 -7.05 -5.30 17.60
CA SER A 48 -8.41 -5.69 18.00
C SER A 48 -8.72 -5.35 19.46
N SER A 49 -7.73 -5.45 20.36
CA SER A 49 -7.84 -5.04 21.76
C SER A 49 -7.98 -3.53 21.94
N ASP A 50 -7.23 -2.74 21.17
CA ASP A 50 -7.30 -1.28 21.26
C ASP A 50 -8.62 -0.76 20.72
N LEU A 51 -9.09 -1.32 19.60
CA LEU A 51 -10.39 -1.02 19.03
C LEU A 51 -11.51 -1.33 20.04
N ALA A 52 -11.51 -2.52 20.64
CA ALA A 52 -12.53 -2.90 21.62
C ALA A 52 -12.56 -1.96 22.84
N THR A 53 -11.39 -1.48 23.26
CA THR A 53 -11.25 -0.55 24.39
C THR A 53 -11.74 0.86 24.02
N LEU A 54 -11.33 1.37 22.86
CA LEU A 54 -11.69 2.72 22.40
C LEU A 54 -13.17 2.82 22.01
N GLN A 55 -13.76 1.75 21.48
CA GLN A 55 -15.17 1.70 21.11
C GLN A 55 -16.10 1.81 22.33
N LEU A 56 -15.63 1.43 23.52
CA LEU A 56 -16.38 1.59 24.77
C LEU A 56 -16.17 2.95 25.43
N ASN A 57 -15.28 3.80 24.90
CA ASN A 57 -15.01 5.12 25.45
C ASN A 57 -15.96 6.16 24.80
N PRO A 58 -16.89 6.77 25.55
CA PRO A 58 -17.83 7.75 24.99
C PRO A 58 -17.16 9.07 24.53
N ASP A 59 -15.93 9.33 24.99
CA ASP A 59 -15.19 10.55 24.64
C ASP A 59 -14.38 10.39 23.34
N VAL A 60 -14.39 9.19 22.74
CA VAL A 60 -13.64 8.88 21.52
C VAL A 60 -14.59 8.65 20.36
N SER A 61 -14.37 9.38 19.27
CA SER A 61 -15.02 9.11 17.99
C SER A 61 -14.12 8.21 17.14
N LEU A 62 -14.65 7.08 16.69
CA LEU A 62 -13.96 6.18 15.78
C LEU A 62 -14.51 6.37 14.35
N THR A 63 -13.61 6.54 13.40
CA THR A 63 -13.97 6.51 11.98
C THR A 63 -14.20 5.07 11.54
N GLY A 64 -15.16 4.88 10.62
CA GLY A 64 -15.36 3.58 10.00
C GLY A 64 -14.15 3.17 9.16
N PRO A 65 -13.99 1.88 8.85
CA PRO A 65 -12.94 1.41 7.97
C PRO A 65 -13.07 2.11 6.60
N VAL A 66 -12.13 2.99 6.30
CA VAL A 66 -11.92 3.50 4.95
C VAL A 66 -11.04 2.50 4.23
N SER A 67 -11.34 2.23 2.95
CA SER A 67 -10.45 1.45 2.08
C SER A 67 -9.04 2.03 2.19
N GLU A 68 -8.16 1.34 2.91
CA GLU A 68 -6.79 1.79 3.10
C GLU A 68 -6.14 1.94 1.72
N ALA A 69 -5.51 3.08 1.43
CA ALA A 69 -4.59 3.18 0.30
C ALA A 69 -3.29 2.37 0.54
N ARG A 70 -3.34 1.34 1.39
CA ARG A 70 -2.21 0.51 1.82
C ARG A 70 -2.30 -0.83 1.10
N MET A 71 -1.41 -1.05 0.14
CA MET A 71 -1.17 -2.39 -0.39
C MET A 71 -0.26 -3.14 0.58
N PHE A 72 -0.77 -4.21 1.17
CA PHE A 72 0.09 -5.22 1.78
C PHE A 72 0.55 -6.17 0.69
N GLN A 73 1.86 -6.17 0.42
CA GLN A 73 2.47 -7.07 -0.55
C GLN A 73 3.65 -7.81 0.06
N ILE A 74 3.80 -9.07 -0.31
CA ILE A 74 5.07 -9.76 -0.18
C ILE A 74 5.83 -9.46 -1.46
N GLU A 75 6.89 -8.66 -1.33
CA GLU A 75 7.77 -8.36 -2.45
C GLU A 75 9.01 -9.25 -2.36
N PHE A 76 9.32 -9.93 -3.46
CA PHE A 76 10.54 -10.71 -3.58
C PHE A 76 11.61 -9.85 -4.23
N ASN A 77 12.84 -9.90 -3.73
CA ASN A 77 13.96 -9.28 -4.41
C ASN A 77 14.17 -9.96 -5.76
N HIS A 78 13.82 -9.28 -6.86
CA HIS A 78 13.92 -9.83 -8.22
C HIS A 78 15.37 -9.99 -8.72
N LEU A 79 16.37 -9.47 -7.99
CA LEU A 79 17.79 -9.74 -8.28
C LEU A 79 18.21 -11.14 -7.83
N THR A 80 17.47 -11.76 -6.91
CA THR A 80 17.75 -13.10 -6.40
C THR A 80 16.62 -14.03 -6.82
N GLY A 81 16.94 -15.13 -7.50
CA GLY A 81 15.92 -16.11 -7.87
C GLY A 81 15.15 -16.66 -6.67
N LEU A 82 13.88 -17.00 -6.84
CA LEU A 82 13.09 -17.67 -5.83
C LEU A 82 13.26 -19.19 -5.97
N PHE A 83 13.62 -19.88 -4.88
CA PHE A 83 13.90 -21.32 -4.89
C PHE A 83 14.92 -21.75 -5.96
N GLY A 84 15.92 -20.90 -6.24
CA GLY A 84 16.94 -21.17 -7.25
C GLY A 84 16.49 -20.95 -8.70
N VAL A 85 15.24 -20.51 -8.93
CA VAL A 85 14.72 -20.14 -10.26
C VAL A 85 14.90 -18.64 -10.47
N PRO A 86 15.70 -18.19 -11.47
CA PRO A 86 15.85 -16.78 -11.77
C PRO A 86 14.52 -16.15 -12.23
N PHE A 87 14.19 -14.97 -11.68
CA PHE A 87 13.01 -14.20 -12.11
C PHE A 87 13.17 -13.64 -13.53
N MET A 88 14.40 -13.32 -13.94
CA MET A 88 14.71 -12.90 -15.30
C MET A 88 15.16 -14.11 -16.10
N GLN A 89 14.31 -14.60 -17.01
CA GLN A 89 14.76 -15.50 -18.07
C GLN A 89 15.24 -14.68 -19.26
N THR A 90 16.46 -14.94 -19.70
CA THR A 90 16.92 -14.45 -21.00
C THR A 90 16.04 -15.09 -22.06
N ARG A 91 15.27 -14.28 -22.80
CA ARG A 91 14.47 -14.78 -23.92
C ARG A 91 15.43 -15.21 -25.04
N SER A 92 15.55 -16.51 -25.25
CA SER A 92 16.10 -17.03 -26.49
C SER A 92 15.06 -16.76 -27.58
N ASN A 93 15.37 -15.88 -28.53
CA ASN A 93 14.57 -15.78 -29.75
C ASN A 93 14.66 -17.13 -30.46
N PHE A 94 13.61 -17.95 -30.38
CA PHE A 94 13.53 -19.16 -31.18
C PHE A 94 13.22 -18.73 -32.61
N THR A 95 14.22 -18.80 -33.50
CA THR A 95 13.95 -18.76 -34.94
C THR A 95 13.47 -20.14 -35.35
N ALA A 96 12.15 -20.32 -35.44
CA ALA A 96 11.59 -21.49 -36.10
C ALA A 96 11.89 -21.37 -37.60
N ILE A 97 12.91 -22.06 -38.08
CA ILE A 97 13.15 -22.24 -39.52
C ILE A 97 12.51 -23.57 -39.89
N HIS A 98 11.32 -23.54 -40.50
CA HIS A 98 10.82 -24.67 -41.29
C HIS A 98 11.04 -24.31 -42.76
N ASP A 99 11.91 -25.05 -43.43
CA ASP A 99 12.17 -24.92 -44.88
C ASP A 99 12.43 -23.49 -45.39
N GLY A 100 13.13 -22.67 -44.61
CA GLY A 100 13.60 -21.35 -45.05
C GLY A 100 12.53 -20.25 -45.14
N LYS A 101 11.32 -20.45 -44.57
CA LYS A 101 10.28 -19.42 -44.51
C LYS A 101 9.91 -19.07 -43.07
N PHE A 102 9.72 -17.78 -42.81
CA PHE A 102 9.30 -17.26 -41.52
C PHE A 102 7.79 -17.49 -41.35
N ASP A 103 7.40 -18.57 -40.67
CA ASP A 103 6.02 -18.74 -40.23
C ASP A 103 5.83 -17.98 -38.92
N GLY A 104 5.20 -16.81 -39.02
CA GLY A 104 4.97 -15.86 -37.92
C GLY A 104 3.97 -16.32 -36.86
N THR A 105 4.08 -17.55 -36.37
CA THR A 105 3.24 -18.06 -35.27
C THR A 105 4.06 -18.14 -33.99
N PHE A 106 3.96 -17.10 -33.16
CA PHE A 106 4.48 -17.12 -31.79
C PHE A 106 3.59 -18.04 -30.93
N LEU A 107 3.92 -19.33 -30.87
CA LEU A 107 3.36 -20.22 -29.86
C LEU A 107 4.11 -19.96 -28.55
N TYR A 108 3.48 -19.22 -27.64
CA TYR A 108 3.91 -19.18 -26.25
C TYR A 108 3.42 -20.48 -25.59
N ASP A 109 4.34 -21.37 -25.22
CA ASP A 109 3.99 -22.47 -24.31
C ASP A 109 4.10 -21.95 -22.87
N VAL A 110 2.96 -21.80 -22.19
CA VAL A 110 2.90 -21.39 -20.77
C VAL A 110 3.12 -22.58 -19.83
N ARG A 111 3.32 -23.80 -20.35
CA ARG A 111 3.51 -24.97 -19.50
C ARG A 111 4.99 -25.29 -19.42
N GLY A 112 5.59 -24.91 -18.28
CA GLY A 112 6.89 -25.41 -17.87
C GLY A 112 6.95 -26.95 -17.92
N PRO A 113 8.15 -27.54 -17.87
CA PRO A 113 8.35 -28.96 -18.15
C PRO A 113 7.54 -29.82 -17.17
N VAL A 114 6.51 -30.49 -17.70
CA VAL A 114 5.79 -31.55 -16.99
C VAL A 114 6.72 -32.77 -16.93
N LYS A 115 7.35 -32.99 -15.77
CA LYS A 115 7.98 -34.28 -15.49
C LYS A 115 6.86 -35.30 -15.30
N HIS A 116 6.69 -36.19 -16.27
CA HIS A 116 5.94 -37.42 -16.08
C HIS A 116 6.72 -38.32 -15.10
N VAL A 117 6.08 -38.70 -14.00
CA VAL A 117 6.47 -39.83 -13.14
C VAL A 117 5.64 -41.02 -13.56
#